data_AF-A0AAW9AY47-F1
#
_entry.id   AF-A0AAW9AY47-F1
#
_cell.length_a   1.000
_cell.length_b   1.000
_cell.length_c   1.000
_cell.angle_alpha   90.00
_cell.angle_beta   90.00
_cell.angle_gamma   90.00
#
_symmetry.space_group_name_H-M   'P 1'
#
loop_
_entity.id
_entity.type
_entity.pdbx_description
1 polymer ?
#
loop_
_entity_poly.entity_id
_entity_poly.type
_entity_poly.pdbx_seq_one_letter_code
_entity_poly.pdbx_strand_id
1 'polypeptide(L)'
;MRLEVLCEDRLGLTRELLDILASKSIDLRGIEIDISGIIYLNCPDIDFDTFSELMAEIRRIPGVKDVRKIQFMPMERHNTELLSLVDNLPDPVFAIDLKGAVDMANMSALSLLGLHKQEVIGTQIGALLPSVRFSRWSEGVNGRTRENLVIDGLDYVLELMPVYIRDEAQNSTLASTLMTIRSSQQVARIEEALPLHNPLGFEHFVGISNRHKALMNQAKKLSVLDQPLLIEGETGTGKEMLAKACHSRSSRASKPFLVLSCASMPDDVAETELFGHAPGSFNHEQGHKGIFEQANGGTVFLDEIGEMSSHLQIKLLRFLQDGNFRRVGAEDEMHVDVRIIASTKHNLAELSEAGMFREDLYYRLNVLTLSIPPLRKRSNDVAPLLELFVAKHAQQLGIDKPEFDDGLVDALANYQWPGNMRQLDNMVLRALTEMDGDILNADHFNLPQPQSVGAGSATLNIDGSLDEIMRDYESQVLERLYQSFPSSRKLAKRLNVSHTSIANKLRDYGIRKN
;
A
#
# COMPACT_ATOMS: atom_id res chain seq x y z
N MET A 1 -51.87 -4.69 -3.22
CA MET A 1 -51.56 -3.36 -2.65
C MET A 1 -50.68 -3.47 -1.41
N ARG A 2 -49.89 -2.42 -1.10
CA ARG A 2 -49.13 -2.32 0.16
C ARG A 2 -49.60 -1.09 0.94
N LEU A 3 -49.82 -1.25 2.24
CA LEU A 3 -50.32 -0.20 3.13
C LEU A 3 -49.31 0.06 4.24
N GLU A 4 -49.18 1.33 4.62
CA GLU A 4 -48.50 1.77 5.83
C GLU A 4 -49.55 2.37 6.76
N VAL A 5 -49.64 1.83 7.97
CA VAL A 5 -50.53 2.28 9.05
C VAL A 5 -49.66 2.85 10.16
N LEU A 6 -49.72 4.17 10.34
CA LEU A 6 -49.07 4.84 11.46
C LEU A 6 -50.01 4.78 12.67
N CYS A 7 -49.57 4.15 13.74
CA CYS A 7 -50.37 3.99 14.94
C CYS A 7 -49.58 4.23 16.23
N GLU A 8 -50.32 4.41 17.32
CA GLU A 8 -49.76 4.35 18.67
C GLU A 8 -49.60 2.89 19.07
N ASP A 9 -48.45 2.54 19.65
CA ASP A 9 -48.19 1.19 20.11
C ASP A 9 -49.15 0.82 21.24
N ARG A 10 -50.10 -0.06 20.91
CA ARG A 10 -51.10 -0.57 21.85
C ARG A 10 -51.44 -2.02 21.59
N LEU A 11 -51.74 -2.73 22.67
CA LEU A 11 -52.23 -4.10 22.62
C LEU A 11 -53.56 -4.19 21.85
N GLY A 12 -53.66 -5.17 20.97
CA GLY A 12 -54.87 -5.48 20.21
C GLY A 12 -55.04 -4.73 18.88
N LEU A 13 -54.23 -3.71 18.60
CA LEU A 13 -54.37 -2.93 17.36
C LEU A 13 -54.14 -3.77 16.09
N THR A 14 -53.13 -4.64 16.10
CA THR A 14 -52.86 -5.58 15.01
C THR A 14 -54.04 -6.52 14.75
N ARG A 15 -54.73 -6.95 15.81
CA ARG A 15 -55.92 -7.81 15.70
C ARG A 15 -57.08 -7.06 15.08
N GLU A 16 -57.35 -5.83 15.52
CA GLU A 16 -58.43 -5.00 14.98
C GLU A 16 -58.22 -4.70 13.49
N LEU A 17 -56.97 -4.47 13.06
CA LEU A 17 -56.62 -4.35 11.64
C LEU A 17 -56.93 -5.63 10.85
N LEU A 18 -56.56 -6.79 11.38
CA LEU A 18 -56.83 -8.08 10.74
C LEU A 18 -58.32 -8.41 10.69
N ASP A 19 -59.08 -8.06 11.74
CA ASP A 19 -60.53 -8.26 11.79
C ASP A 19 -61.25 -7.43 10.70
N ILE A 20 -60.79 -6.21 10.43
CA ILE A 20 -61.32 -5.36 9.34
C ILE A 20 -61.01 -6.00 7.97
N LEU A 21 -59.77 -6.44 7.74
CA LEU A 21 -59.39 -7.12 6.50
C LEU A 21 -60.25 -8.38 6.28
N ALA A 22 -60.44 -9.18 7.34
CA ALA A 22 -61.27 -10.38 7.31
C ALA A 22 -62.75 -10.06 7.02
N SER A 23 -63.30 -8.98 7.59
CA SER A 23 -64.68 -8.56 7.36
C SER A 23 -64.96 -8.18 5.90
N LYS A 24 -63.94 -7.69 5.18
CA LYS A 24 -63.98 -7.36 3.76
C LYS A 24 -63.50 -8.50 2.86
N SER A 25 -63.22 -9.69 3.42
CA SER A 25 -62.68 -10.86 2.69
C SER A 25 -61.36 -10.58 1.96
N ILE A 26 -60.49 -9.74 2.54
CA ILE A 26 -59.17 -9.42 1.99
C ILE A 26 -58.12 -10.30 2.66
N ASP A 27 -57.41 -11.10 1.86
CA ASP A 27 -56.35 -11.98 2.34
C ASP A 27 -55.04 -11.22 2.63
N LEU A 28 -54.33 -11.60 3.70
CA LEU A 28 -53.06 -10.99 4.08
C LEU A 28 -51.89 -11.83 3.55
N ARG A 29 -51.08 -11.24 2.67
CA ARG A 29 -49.87 -11.88 2.11
C ARG A 29 -48.63 -11.67 2.96
N GLY A 30 -48.61 -10.63 3.79
CA GLY A 30 -47.48 -10.32 4.67
C GLY A 30 -47.78 -9.14 5.58
N ILE A 31 -47.16 -9.15 6.76
CA ILE A 31 -47.26 -8.09 7.76
C ILE A 31 -45.87 -7.82 8.34
N GLU A 32 -45.51 -6.54 8.45
CA GLU A 32 -44.27 -6.10 9.10
C GLU A 32 -44.63 -5.08 10.18
N ILE A 33 -44.01 -5.19 11.35
CA ILE A 33 -44.24 -4.30 12.48
C ILE A 33 -42.92 -3.64 12.81
N ASP A 34 -42.89 -2.31 12.73
CA ASP A 34 -41.73 -1.52 13.11
C ASP A 34 -41.81 -1.13 14.60
N ILE A 35 -40.65 -1.05 15.24
CA ILE A 35 -40.47 -0.63 16.65
C ILE A 35 -40.93 0.81 16.91
N SER A 36 -41.17 1.61 15.87
CA SER A 36 -41.70 2.97 15.97
C SER A 36 -43.24 3.06 15.99
N GLY A 37 -43.94 1.93 15.98
CA GLY A 37 -45.42 1.89 15.98
C GLY A 37 -46.03 1.97 14.58
N ILE A 38 -45.30 1.55 13.55
CA ILE A 38 -45.81 1.48 12.17
C ILE A 38 -46.11 0.03 11.81
N ILE A 39 -47.29 -0.22 11.25
CA ILE A 39 -47.69 -1.53 10.75
C ILE A 39 -47.78 -1.47 9.23
N TYR A 40 -47.08 -2.36 8.56
CA TYR A 40 -47.10 -2.51 7.12
C TYR A 40 -47.91 -3.76 6.75
N LEU A 41 -48.80 -3.63 5.76
CA LEU A 41 -49.67 -4.71 5.31
C LEU A 41 -49.50 -4.93 3.80
N ASN A 42 -49.30 -6.18 3.41
CA ASN A 42 -49.28 -6.61 2.01
C ASN A 42 -50.55 -7.41 1.72
N CYS A 43 -51.42 -6.88 0.86
CA CYS A 43 -52.70 -7.46 0.49
C CYS A 43 -52.81 -7.56 -1.04
N PRO A 44 -53.73 -8.35 -1.61
CA PRO A 44 -54.04 -8.28 -3.04
C PRO A 44 -54.53 -6.87 -3.44
N ASP A 45 -54.44 -6.53 -4.73
CA ASP A 45 -55.07 -5.30 -5.22
C ASP A 45 -56.59 -5.47 -5.28
N ILE A 46 -57.31 -4.41 -4.89
CA ILE A 46 -58.78 -4.35 -4.80
C ILE A 46 -59.29 -3.14 -5.60
N ASP A 47 -60.60 -3.11 -5.87
CA ASP A 47 -61.23 -1.97 -6.54
C ASP A 47 -61.23 -0.70 -5.68
N PHE A 48 -61.46 0.45 -6.32
CA PHE A 48 -61.34 1.75 -5.68
C PHE A 48 -62.37 1.99 -4.57
N ASP A 49 -63.59 1.49 -4.72
CA ASP A 49 -64.67 1.72 -3.76
C ASP A 49 -64.38 0.95 -2.48
N THR A 50 -64.04 -0.34 -2.60
CA THR A 50 -63.61 -1.19 -1.48
C THR A 50 -62.35 -0.64 -0.81
N PHE A 51 -61.39 -0.11 -1.59
CA PHE A 51 -60.19 0.52 -1.06
C PHE A 51 -60.50 1.77 -0.23
N SER A 52 -61.37 2.65 -0.73
CA SER A 52 -61.75 3.89 -0.05
C SER A 52 -62.45 3.62 1.29
N GLU A 53 -63.37 2.64 1.31
CA GLU A 53 -64.03 2.19 2.54
C GLU A 53 -63.04 1.61 3.55
N LEU A 54 -62.15 0.73 3.10
CA LEU A 54 -61.13 0.12 3.95
C LEU A 54 -60.26 1.18 4.62
N MET A 55 -59.78 2.16 3.86
CA MET A 55 -58.94 3.25 4.39
C MET A 55 -59.70 4.11 5.40
N ALA A 56 -60.99 4.33 5.21
CA ALA A 56 -61.84 5.06 6.15
C ALA A 56 -62.08 4.28 7.44
N GLU A 57 -62.32 2.98 7.35
CA GLU A 57 -62.50 2.09 8.52
C GLU A 57 -61.22 1.97 9.34
N ILE A 58 -60.06 1.78 8.70
CA ILE A 58 -58.79 1.71 9.41
C ILE A 58 -58.49 3.01 10.17
N ARG A 59 -58.76 4.18 9.58
CA ARG A 59 -58.59 5.48 10.27
C ARG A 59 -59.54 5.69 11.45
N ARG A 60 -60.64 4.95 11.55
CA ARG A 60 -61.56 5.02 12.70
C ARG A 60 -61.09 4.19 13.89
N ILE A 61 -60.11 3.32 13.70
CA ILE A 61 -59.53 2.53 14.79
C ILE A 61 -58.87 3.49 15.80
N PRO A 62 -59.24 3.44 17.08
CA PRO A 62 -58.57 4.23 18.11
C PRO A 62 -57.06 3.96 18.13
N GLY A 63 -56.26 5.02 18.07
CA GLY A 63 -54.79 4.94 18.05
C GLY A 63 -54.16 4.89 16.65
N VAL A 64 -54.94 4.79 15.56
CA VAL A 64 -54.42 4.98 14.20
C VAL A 64 -54.35 6.48 13.89
N LYS A 65 -53.17 6.98 13.53
CA LYS A 65 -52.92 8.38 13.17
C LYS A 65 -53.08 8.62 11.68
N ASP A 66 -52.55 7.73 10.86
CA ASP A 66 -52.65 7.82 9.40
C ASP A 66 -52.55 6.45 8.74
N VAL A 67 -53.07 6.36 7.52
CA VAL A 67 -52.94 5.20 6.64
C VAL A 67 -52.69 5.68 5.22
N ARG A 68 -51.69 5.12 4.56
CA ARG A 68 -51.37 5.43 3.16
C ARG A 68 -50.94 4.19 2.38
N LYS A 69 -51.08 4.26 1.05
CA LYS A 69 -50.57 3.25 0.13
C LYS A 69 -49.09 3.51 -0.13
N ILE A 70 -48.27 2.47 -0.03
CA ILE A 70 -46.84 2.51 -0.35
C ILE A 70 -46.55 1.65 -1.58
N GLN A 71 -45.40 1.88 -2.21
CA GLN A 71 -44.99 1.13 -3.41
C GLN A 71 -44.41 -0.24 -3.05
N PHE A 72 -43.56 -0.30 -2.03
CA PHE A 72 -42.85 -1.51 -1.59
C PHE A 72 -42.90 -1.62 -0.07
N MET A 73 -42.91 -2.84 0.46
CA MET A 73 -42.74 -3.07 1.89
C MET A 73 -41.30 -2.72 2.32
N PRO A 74 -41.04 -2.31 3.58
CA PRO A 74 -39.69 -2.03 4.07
C PRO A 74 -38.69 -3.17 3.83
N MET A 75 -39.04 -4.41 4.17
CA MET A 75 -38.16 -5.55 3.92
C MET A 75 -37.99 -5.86 2.42
N GLU A 76 -39.05 -5.70 1.61
CA GLU A 76 -38.98 -5.85 0.15
C GLU A 76 -37.98 -4.85 -0.46
N ARG A 77 -38.04 -3.59 -0.02
CA ARG A 77 -37.12 -2.53 -0.44
C ARG A 77 -35.69 -2.82 0.03
N HIS A 78 -35.50 -3.14 1.31
CA HIS A 78 -34.18 -3.40 1.87
C HIS A 78 -33.49 -4.60 1.19
N ASN A 79 -34.23 -5.69 0.97
CA ASN A 79 -33.71 -6.85 0.24
C ASN A 79 -33.36 -6.50 -1.21
N THR A 80 -34.17 -5.67 -1.89
CA THR A 80 -33.88 -5.23 -3.25
C THR A 80 -32.61 -4.39 -3.30
N GLU A 81 -32.41 -3.48 -2.34
CA GLU A 81 -31.19 -2.68 -2.21
C GLU A 81 -29.96 -3.57 -1.98
N LEU A 82 -30.04 -4.53 -1.05
CA LEU A 82 -28.95 -5.49 -0.80
C LEU A 82 -28.61 -6.34 -2.03
N LEU A 83 -29.61 -6.90 -2.70
CA LEU A 83 -29.40 -7.68 -3.92
C LEU A 83 -28.76 -6.83 -5.03
N SER A 84 -29.19 -5.57 -5.17
CA SER A 84 -28.62 -4.64 -6.15
C SER A 84 -27.16 -4.31 -5.85
N LEU A 85 -26.77 -4.20 -4.57
CA LEU A 85 -25.37 -4.02 -4.20
C LEU A 85 -24.52 -5.22 -4.61
N VAL A 86 -25.02 -6.43 -4.35
CA VAL A 86 -24.30 -7.67 -4.67
C VAL A 86 -24.22 -7.88 -6.19
N ASP A 87 -25.27 -7.57 -6.94
CA ASP A 87 -25.30 -7.65 -8.41
C ASP A 87 -24.33 -6.65 -9.07
N ASN A 88 -24.03 -5.53 -8.43
CA ASN A 88 -23.06 -4.55 -8.92
C ASN A 88 -21.62 -4.83 -8.47
N LEU A 89 -21.37 -5.89 -7.69
CA LEU A 89 -20.00 -6.25 -7.35
C LEU A 89 -19.24 -6.74 -8.60
N PRO A 90 -18.00 -6.27 -8.83
CA PRO A 90 -17.22 -6.64 -10.00
C PRO A 90 -16.77 -8.10 -9.96
N ASP A 91 -16.59 -8.66 -8.77
CA ASP A 91 -16.16 -10.03 -8.57
C ASP A 91 -17.37 -10.99 -8.63
N PRO A 92 -17.23 -12.16 -9.28
CA PRO A 92 -18.18 -13.26 -9.16
C PRO A 92 -18.43 -13.69 -7.71
N VAL A 93 -19.69 -13.68 -7.29
CA VAL A 93 -20.14 -14.09 -5.96
C VAL A 93 -21.27 -15.13 -6.06
N PHE A 94 -21.14 -16.20 -5.28
CA PHE A 94 -22.14 -17.25 -5.11
C PHE A 94 -22.48 -17.43 -3.62
N ALA A 95 -23.75 -17.56 -3.29
CA ALA A 95 -24.20 -18.11 -2.01
C ALA A 95 -24.63 -19.57 -2.23
N ILE A 96 -24.08 -20.48 -1.42
CA ILE A 96 -24.23 -21.91 -1.57
C ILE A 96 -24.82 -22.48 -0.28
N ASP A 97 -25.86 -23.28 -0.38
CA ASP A 97 -26.48 -23.94 0.76
C ASP A 97 -25.58 -25.06 1.34
N LEU A 98 -25.97 -25.61 2.49
CA LEU A 98 -25.23 -26.70 3.15
C LEU A 98 -25.18 -28.00 2.32
N LYS A 99 -25.99 -28.12 1.26
CA LYS A 99 -26.07 -29.28 0.38
C LYS A 99 -25.29 -29.07 -0.93
N GLY A 100 -24.70 -27.89 -1.14
CA GLY A 100 -23.92 -27.55 -2.34
C GLY A 100 -24.71 -26.95 -3.49
N ALA A 101 -25.99 -26.64 -3.29
CA ALA A 101 -26.81 -25.96 -4.27
C ALA A 101 -26.63 -24.44 -4.19
N VAL A 102 -26.65 -23.77 -5.35
CA VAL A 102 -26.52 -22.31 -5.41
C VAL A 102 -27.84 -21.64 -5.07
N ASP A 103 -27.90 -20.90 -3.97
CA ASP A 103 -29.06 -20.10 -3.57
C ASP A 103 -29.06 -18.73 -4.26
N MET A 104 -27.88 -18.17 -4.51
CA MET A 104 -27.71 -16.87 -5.13
C MET A 104 -26.44 -16.83 -5.98
N ALA A 105 -26.51 -16.14 -7.12
CA ALA A 105 -25.37 -15.76 -7.93
C ALA A 105 -25.56 -14.32 -8.41
N ASN A 106 -24.51 -13.51 -8.33
CA ASN A 106 -24.54 -12.14 -8.81
C ASN A 106 -24.32 -12.06 -10.34
N MET A 107 -24.54 -10.88 -10.93
CA MET A 107 -24.35 -10.68 -12.38
C MET A 107 -22.95 -11.09 -12.88
N SER A 108 -21.90 -10.79 -12.13
CA SER A 108 -20.52 -11.16 -12.48
C SER A 108 -20.31 -12.68 -12.48
N ALA A 109 -20.94 -13.40 -11.56
CA ALA A 109 -20.95 -14.86 -11.53
C ALA A 109 -21.71 -15.48 -12.71
N LEU A 110 -22.86 -14.91 -13.07
CA LEU A 110 -23.60 -15.35 -14.26
C LEU A 110 -22.80 -15.11 -15.54
N SER A 111 -22.13 -13.95 -15.64
CA SER A 111 -21.26 -13.63 -16.77
C SER A 111 -20.04 -14.54 -16.85
N LEU A 112 -19.47 -14.93 -15.72
CA LEU A 112 -18.35 -15.88 -15.67
C LEU A 112 -18.75 -17.25 -16.19
N LEU A 113 -19.95 -17.73 -15.83
CA LEU A 113 -20.46 -19.04 -16.26
C LEU A 113 -21.08 -19.01 -17.67
N GLY A 114 -21.44 -17.84 -18.19
CA GLY A 114 -22.18 -17.71 -19.44
C GLY A 114 -23.60 -18.28 -19.39
N LEU A 115 -24.20 -18.35 -18.19
CA LEU A 115 -25.50 -18.97 -17.93
C LEU A 115 -26.53 -17.96 -17.41
N HIS A 116 -27.81 -18.26 -17.57
CA HIS A 116 -28.88 -17.46 -16.99
C HIS A 116 -29.16 -17.86 -15.54
N LYS A 117 -29.68 -16.90 -14.75
CA LYS A 117 -30.00 -17.08 -13.33
C LYS A 117 -30.85 -18.32 -13.03
N GLN A 118 -31.78 -18.66 -13.92
CA GLN A 118 -32.69 -19.82 -13.76
C GLN A 118 -31.96 -21.18 -13.90
N GLU A 119 -30.83 -21.20 -14.61
CA GLU A 119 -30.02 -22.41 -14.83
C GLU A 119 -29.00 -22.62 -13.70
N VAL A 120 -28.66 -21.53 -13.00
CA VAL A 120 -27.66 -21.53 -11.93
C VAL A 120 -28.31 -21.79 -10.56
N ILE A 121 -29.44 -21.14 -10.25
CA ILE A 121 -30.09 -21.28 -8.93
C ILE A 121 -30.63 -22.70 -8.75
N GLY A 122 -30.34 -23.30 -7.60
CA GLY A 122 -30.73 -24.67 -7.23
C GLY A 122 -29.83 -25.76 -7.84
N THR A 123 -28.93 -25.40 -8.76
CA THR A 123 -27.97 -26.33 -9.35
C THR A 123 -26.77 -26.53 -8.42
N GLN A 124 -26.20 -27.74 -8.45
CA GLN A 124 -25.01 -28.08 -7.67
C GLN A 124 -23.79 -27.31 -8.17
N ILE A 125 -23.03 -26.66 -7.27
CA ILE A 125 -21.86 -25.86 -7.64
C ILE A 125 -20.81 -26.68 -8.39
N GLY A 126 -20.62 -27.95 -8.01
CA GLY A 126 -19.69 -28.86 -8.70
C GLY A 126 -20.12 -29.24 -10.12
N ALA A 127 -21.40 -29.10 -10.47
CA ALA A 127 -21.86 -29.28 -11.84
C ALA A 127 -21.59 -28.04 -12.71
N LEU A 128 -21.63 -26.85 -12.09
CA LEU A 128 -21.33 -25.57 -12.75
C LEU A 128 -19.82 -25.34 -12.89
N LEU A 129 -19.05 -25.76 -11.90
CA LEU A 129 -17.59 -25.65 -11.84
C LEU A 129 -16.98 -27.00 -11.46
N PRO A 130 -16.72 -27.89 -12.44
CA PRO A 130 -16.20 -29.24 -12.20
C PRO A 130 -14.84 -29.28 -11.51
N SER A 131 -14.06 -28.20 -11.63
CA SER A 131 -12.76 -28.01 -10.99
C SER A 131 -12.86 -27.72 -9.49
N VAL A 132 -14.05 -27.37 -8.98
CA VAL A 132 -14.30 -27.13 -7.55
C VAL A 132 -14.72 -28.45 -6.90
N ARG A 133 -13.89 -28.98 -6.01
CA ARG A 133 -14.22 -30.20 -5.26
C ARG A 133 -15.17 -29.86 -4.11
N PHE A 134 -16.47 -30.04 -4.33
CA PHE A 134 -17.47 -29.97 -3.26
C PHE A 134 -17.43 -31.25 -2.40
N SER A 135 -16.54 -31.28 -1.41
CA SER A 135 -16.66 -32.25 -0.30
C SER A 135 -17.64 -31.67 0.72
N ARG A 136 -18.61 -32.46 1.20
CA ARG A 136 -19.57 -32.02 2.24
C ARG A 136 -18.79 -31.37 3.38
N TRP A 137 -18.88 -30.05 3.51
CA TRP A 137 -18.15 -29.33 4.53
C TRP A 137 -18.57 -29.86 5.89
N SER A 138 -17.62 -30.53 6.53
CA SER A 138 -17.75 -31.04 7.88
C SER A 138 -17.83 -29.87 8.83
N GLU A 139 -18.85 -29.84 9.67
CA GLU A 139 -18.87 -29.08 10.92
C GLU A 139 -17.48 -29.19 11.57
N GLY A 140 -16.70 -28.10 11.53
CA GLY A 140 -15.32 -28.09 12.06
C GLY A 140 -14.29 -27.23 11.32
N VAL A 141 -14.54 -26.76 10.09
CA VAL A 141 -13.59 -25.86 9.38
C VAL A 141 -13.82 -24.40 9.81
N ASN A 142 -13.15 -23.99 10.88
CA ASN A 142 -13.20 -22.63 11.42
C ASN A 142 -12.35 -21.61 10.62
N GLY A 143 -12.51 -21.54 9.29
CA GLY A 143 -11.69 -20.60 8.51
C GLY A 143 -12.14 -20.32 7.09
N ARG A 144 -11.85 -19.09 6.64
CA ARG A 144 -11.82 -18.67 5.24
C ARG A 144 -10.82 -19.55 4.49
N THR A 145 -11.27 -20.24 3.44
CA THR A 145 -10.42 -21.10 2.62
C THR A 145 -10.13 -20.44 1.29
N ARG A 146 -8.90 -20.57 0.80
CA ARG A 146 -8.45 -20.02 -0.49
C ARG A 146 -7.86 -21.13 -1.34
N GLU A 147 -8.33 -21.26 -2.57
CA GLU A 147 -7.86 -22.25 -3.54
C GLU A 147 -7.57 -21.59 -4.89
N ASN A 148 -6.64 -22.14 -5.65
CA ASN A 148 -6.39 -21.69 -7.01
C ASN A 148 -7.27 -22.50 -7.97
N LEU A 149 -7.86 -21.82 -8.94
CA LEU A 149 -8.82 -22.39 -9.88
C LEU A 149 -8.46 -21.97 -11.29
N VAL A 150 -8.55 -22.88 -12.24
CA VAL A 150 -8.44 -22.55 -13.66
C VAL A 150 -9.82 -22.69 -14.29
N ILE A 151 -10.30 -21.60 -14.91
CA ILE A 151 -11.54 -21.58 -15.69
C ILE A 151 -11.15 -21.11 -17.09
N ASP A 152 -11.48 -21.89 -18.11
CA ASP A 152 -11.19 -21.59 -19.53
C ASP A 152 -9.73 -21.19 -19.83
N GLY A 153 -8.78 -21.76 -19.06
CA GLY A 153 -7.34 -21.51 -19.23
C GLY A 153 -6.83 -20.22 -18.55
N LEU A 154 -7.67 -19.51 -17.80
CA LEU A 154 -7.28 -18.35 -17.00
C LEU A 154 -7.19 -18.72 -15.51
N ASP A 155 -6.21 -18.15 -14.83
CA ASP A 155 -5.97 -18.35 -13.41
C ASP A 155 -6.86 -17.46 -12.55
N TYR A 156 -7.59 -18.11 -11.65
CA TYR A 156 -8.45 -17.49 -10.67
C TYR A 156 -8.08 -17.95 -9.25
N VAL A 157 -8.45 -17.11 -8.30
CA VAL A 157 -8.41 -17.38 -6.88
C VAL A 157 -9.84 -17.54 -6.40
N LEU A 158 -10.14 -18.72 -5.89
CA LEU A 158 -11.36 -19.06 -5.22
C LEU A 158 -11.22 -18.74 -3.72
N GLU A 159 -12.22 -18.09 -3.16
CA GLU A 159 -12.30 -17.84 -1.72
C GLU A 159 -13.67 -18.25 -1.18
N LEU A 160 -13.63 -18.92 -0.04
CA LEU A 160 -14.74 -19.62 0.56
C LEU A 160 -14.90 -19.16 2.01
N MET A 161 -16.07 -18.61 2.35
CA MET A 161 -16.37 -18.04 3.66
C MET A 161 -17.67 -18.64 4.25
N PRO A 162 -17.63 -19.27 5.43
CA PRO A 162 -18.84 -19.75 6.09
C PRO A 162 -19.69 -18.58 6.60
N VAL A 163 -21.00 -18.65 6.38
CA VAL A 163 -22.00 -17.70 6.86
C VAL A 163 -22.76 -18.33 8.02
N TYR A 164 -22.68 -17.68 9.18
CA TYR A 164 -23.36 -18.11 10.39
C TYR A 164 -24.56 -17.21 10.69
N ILE A 165 -25.70 -17.83 11.01
CA ILE A 165 -26.85 -17.13 11.57
C ILE A 165 -26.80 -17.29 13.10
N ARG A 166 -27.07 -16.21 13.82
CA ARG A 166 -27.19 -16.22 15.28
C ARG A 166 -28.66 -16.23 15.68
N ASP A 167 -29.03 -17.10 16.61
CA ASP A 167 -30.34 -17.07 17.25
C ASP A 167 -30.41 -15.98 18.34
N GLU A 168 -31.61 -15.77 18.90
CA GLU A 168 -31.83 -14.83 20.01
C GLU A 168 -31.01 -15.19 21.27
N ALA A 169 -30.61 -16.46 21.41
CA ALA A 169 -29.77 -16.96 22.49
C ALA A 169 -28.25 -16.86 22.20
N GLN A 170 -27.85 -16.18 21.11
CA GLN A 170 -26.47 -16.00 20.65
C GLN A 170 -25.76 -17.29 20.21
N ASN A 171 -26.48 -18.39 19.97
CA ASN A 171 -25.90 -19.59 19.37
C ASN A 171 -25.68 -19.37 17.87
N SER A 172 -24.50 -19.76 17.39
CA SER A 172 -24.08 -19.59 16.00
C SER A 172 -24.29 -20.90 15.24
N THR A 173 -25.22 -20.90 14.29
CA THR A 173 -25.47 -22.05 13.40
C THR A 173 -24.98 -21.73 11.99
N LEU A 174 -24.22 -22.64 11.38
CA LEU A 174 -23.80 -22.50 9.99
C LEU A 174 -25.04 -22.55 9.09
N ALA A 175 -25.24 -21.51 8.29
CA ALA A 175 -26.43 -21.37 7.45
C ALA A 175 -26.12 -21.59 5.98
N SER A 176 -25.01 -21.03 5.50
CA SER A 176 -24.61 -21.12 4.11
C SER A 176 -23.12 -20.81 3.94
N THR A 177 -22.68 -20.83 2.70
CA THR A 177 -21.32 -20.52 2.29
C THR A 177 -21.33 -19.41 1.26
N LEU A 178 -20.52 -18.40 1.46
CA LEU A 178 -20.20 -17.41 0.44
C LEU A 178 -18.95 -17.84 -0.31
N MET A 179 -19.06 -17.89 -1.63
CA MET A 179 -17.97 -18.22 -2.55
C MET A 179 -17.71 -17.02 -3.45
N THR A 180 -16.45 -16.56 -3.50
CA THR A 180 -16.03 -15.48 -4.41
C THR A 180 -14.89 -15.96 -5.30
N ILE A 181 -14.88 -15.54 -6.56
CA ILE A 181 -13.83 -15.89 -7.53
C ILE A 181 -13.21 -14.59 -8.02
N ARG A 182 -11.87 -14.49 -8.00
CA ARG A 182 -11.14 -13.30 -8.47
C ARG A 182 -10.06 -13.69 -9.44
N SER A 183 -9.79 -12.88 -10.47
CA SER A 183 -8.67 -13.13 -11.38
C SER A 183 -7.34 -13.00 -10.64
N SER A 184 -6.40 -13.91 -10.85
CA SER A 184 -5.06 -13.85 -10.24
C SER A 184 -4.31 -12.56 -10.57
N GLN A 185 -4.50 -12.02 -11.78
CA GLN A 185 -3.95 -10.73 -12.23
C GLN A 185 -4.58 -9.54 -11.51
N GLN A 186 -5.88 -9.62 -11.19
CA GLN A 186 -6.54 -8.61 -10.36
C GLN A 186 -6.14 -8.75 -8.90
N VAL A 187 -5.92 -9.95 -8.37
CA VAL A 187 -5.46 -10.12 -6.99
C VAL A 187 -4.06 -9.57 -6.81
N ALA A 188 -3.14 -9.76 -7.77
CA ALA A 188 -1.84 -9.10 -7.76
C ALA A 188 -1.99 -7.56 -7.80
N ARG A 189 -2.86 -7.03 -8.67
CA ARG A 189 -3.13 -5.58 -8.74
C ARG A 189 -3.88 -5.03 -7.52
N ILE A 190 -4.71 -5.82 -6.85
CA ILE A 190 -5.49 -5.44 -5.67
C ILE A 190 -4.62 -5.57 -4.42
N GLU A 191 -3.70 -6.53 -4.33
CA GLU A 191 -2.67 -6.57 -3.30
C GLU A 191 -1.66 -5.42 -3.48
N GLU A 192 -1.45 -4.94 -4.72
CA GLU A 192 -0.67 -3.72 -5.01
C GLU A 192 -1.48 -2.41 -4.86
N ALA A 193 -2.82 -2.42 -5.03
CA ALA A 193 -3.68 -1.22 -5.05
C ALA A 193 -4.65 -1.09 -3.86
N LEU A 194 -4.76 -2.08 -2.97
CA LEU A 194 -5.34 -1.92 -1.63
C LEU A 194 -4.22 -1.72 -0.63
N PRO A 195 -4.26 -0.59 0.08
CA PRO A 195 -5.01 -0.67 1.31
C PRO A 195 -6.03 0.46 1.48
N LEU A 196 -7.31 0.08 1.50
CA LEU A 196 -8.30 0.76 2.34
C LEU A 196 -7.89 0.53 3.79
N HIS A 197 -7.24 1.52 4.40
CA HIS A 197 -6.73 1.50 5.77
C HIS A 197 -5.93 0.26 6.15
N ASN A 198 -4.61 0.29 5.92
CA ASN A 198 -3.72 -0.64 6.61
C ASN A 198 -3.37 -0.06 7.99
N PRO A 199 -3.90 -0.57 9.11
CA PRO A 199 -3.39 -0.20 10.44
C PRO A 199 -1.92 -0.65 10.64
N LEU A 200 -1.39 -1.49 9.74
CA LEU A 200 -0.06 -2.11 9.80
C LEU A 200 1.05 -1.28 9.12
N GLY A 201 0.87 0.03 8.91
CA GLY A 201 1.84 0.85 8.14
C GLY A 201 3.29 0.76 8.63
N PHE A 202 3.52 0.80 9.94
CA PHE A 202 4.85 0.63 10.54
C PHE A 202 5.24 -0.84 10.77
N GLU A 203 4.31 -1.79 10.64
CA GLU A 203 4.56 -3.21 10.89
C GLU A 203 5.18 -3.90 9.68
N HIS A 204 5.11 -3.28 8.50
CA HIS A 204 5.85 -3.67 7.30
C HIS A 204 7.37 -3.44 7.38
N PHE A 205 7.84 -2.73 8.40
CA PHE A 205 9.27 -2.47 8.59
C PHE A 205 9.94 -3.60 9.35
N VAL A 206 10.85 -4.29 8.66
CA VAL A 206 11.67 -5.36 9.22
C VAL A 206 13.04 -4.82 9.60
N GLY A 207 13.41 -4.99 10.87
CA GLY A 207 14.72 -4.60 11.39
C GLY A 207 14.84 -4.85 12.89
N ILE A 208 15.99 -5.37 13.30
CA ILE A 208 16.31 -5.70 14.69
C ILE A 208 17.31 -4.73 15.32
N SER A 209 18.02 -3.94 14.50
CA SER A 209 19.05 -3.02 14.92
C SER A 209 18.50 -1.90 15.81
N ASN A 210 19.30 -1.47 16.80
CA ASN A 210 18.92 -0.38 17.71
C ASN A 210 18.64 0.93 16.96
N ARG A 211 19.40 1.19 15.87
CA ARG A 211 19.20 2.36 15.01
C ARG A 211 17.85 2.31 14.29
N HIS A 212 17.46 1.14 13.77
CA HIS A 212 16.15 0.96 13.15
C HIS A 212 15.02 1.15 14.16
N LYS A 213 15.11 0.54 15.35
CA LYS A 213 14.12 0.70 16.42
C LYS A 213 13.97 2.16 16.87
N ALA A 214 15.08 2.87 17.03
CA ALA A 214 15.07 4.29 17.37
C ALA A 214 14.39 5.14 16.29
N LEU A 215 14.73 4.90 15.01
CA LEU A 215 14.10 5.57 13.87
C LEU A 215 12.59 5.33 13.84
N MET A 216 12.13 4.08 13.99
CA MET A 216 10.71 3.74 13.98
C MET A 216 9.96 4.40 15.14
N ASN A 217 10.55 4.44 16.34
CA ASN A 217 9.96 5.12 17.49
C ASN A 217 9.87 6.64 17.28
N GLN A 218 10.88 7.25 16.67
CA GLN A 218 10.86 8.68 16.33
C GLN A 218 9.80 8.96 15.25
N ALA A 219 9.78 8.17 14.17
CA ALA A 219 8.80 8.31 13.09
C ALA A 219 7.35 8.19 13.61
N LYS A 220 7.09 7.24 14.51
CA LYS A 220 5.77 7.07 15.18
C LYS A 220 5.34 8.28 16.02
N LYS A 221 6.30 9.05 16.58
CA LYS A 221 6.00 10.28 17.33
C LYS A 221 5.74 11.45 16.39
N LEU A 222 6.58 11.61 15.36
CA LEU A 222 6.47 12.70 14.39
C LEU A 222 5.27 12.54 13.44
N SER A 223 4.82 11.32 13.19
CA SER A 223 3.69 11.04 12.31
C SER A 223 2.36 11.68 12.75
N VAL A 224 2.18 11.91 14.05
CA VAL A 224 0.95 12.49 14.63
C VAL A 224 0.92 14.02 14.49
N LEU A 225 2.08 14.65 14.26
CA LEU A 225 2.18 16.09 14.07
C LEU A 225 1.80 16.47 12.64
N ASP A 226 1.13 17.60 12.46
CA ASP A 226 0.67 18.06 11.14
C ASP A 226 1.71 18.91 10.39
N GLN A 227 2.85 19.20 11.04
CA GLN A 227 3.94 19.99 10.47
C GLN A 227 4.64 19.25 9.32
N PRO A 228 5.33 19.98 8.41
CA PRO A 228 6.14 19.39 7.36
C PRO A 228 7.18 18.41 7.91
N LEU A 229 7.33 17.27 7.24
CA LEU A 229 8.27 16.22 7.62
C LEU A 229 9.30 15.99 6.50
N LEU A 230 10.57 16.23 6.80
CA LEU A 230 11.69 15.94 5.92
C LEU A 230 12.29 14.56 6.24
N ILE A 231 12.37 13.70 5.23
CA ILE A 231 12.98 12.36 5.31
C ILE A 231 14.28 12.37 4.51
N GLU A 232 15.39 12.29 5.22
CA GLU A 232 16.72 12.24 4.63
C GLU A 232 17.24 10.81 4.58
N GLY A 233 17.82 10.41 3.45
CA GLY A 233 18.46 9.11 3.35
C GLY A 233 18.86 8.76 1.93
N GLU A 234 19.80 7.84 1.80
CA GLU A 234 20.28 7.38 0.50
C GLU A 234 19.16 6.73 -0.33
N THR A 235 19.38 6.65 -1.64
CA THR A 235 18.49 5.96 -2.56
C THR A 235 18.35 4.48 -2.18
N GLY A 236 17.13 3.94 -2.28
CA GLY A 236 16.85 2.55 -1.93
C GLY A 236 16.73 2.24 -0.42
N THR A 237 16.67 3.26 0.45
CA THR A 237 16.49 3.08 1.90
C THR A 237 15.02 3.02 2.37
N GLY A 238 14.05 3.05 1.46
CA GLY A 238 12.62 2.91 1.79
C GLY A 238 11.94 4.21 2.27
N LYS A 239 12.39 5.38 1.82
CA LYS A 239 11.83 6.69 2.20
C LYS A 239 10.33 6.81 1.92
N GLU A 240 9.87 6.35 0.76
CA GLU A 240 8.45 6.37 0.39
C GLU A 240 7.59 5.49 1.31
N MET A 241 8.06 4.29 1.64
CA MET A 241 7.37 3.42 2.60
C MET A 241 7.25 4.10 3.97
N LEU A 242 8.30 4.82 4.40
CA LEU A 242 8.28 5.51 5.69
C LEU A 242 7.31 6.68 5.69
N ALA A 243 7.22 7.41 4.57
CA ALA A 243 6.23 8.47 4.37
C ALA A 243 4.79 7.91 4.40
N LYS A 244 4.54 6.81 3.69
CA LYS A 244 3.24 6.09 3.72
C LYS A 244 2.87 5.64 5.14
N ALA A 245 3.82 5.07 5.88
CA ALA A 245 3.61 4.69 7.28
C ALA A 245 3.30 5.91 8.17
N CYS A 246 4.00 7.02 7.99
CA CYS A 246 3.72 8.25 8.73
C CYS A 246 2.32 8.79 8.42
N HIS A 247 1.90 8.79 7.15
CA HIS A 247 0.55 9.18 6.77
C HIS A 247 -0.52 8.26 7.41
N SER A 248 -0.33 6.95 7.34
CA SER A 248 -1.28 5.94 7.89
C SER A 248 -1.52 6.06 9.40
N ARG A 249 -0.58 6.66 10.14
CA ARG A 249 -0.66 6.89 11.59
C ARG A 249 -1.13 8.31 11.95
N SER A 250 -1.25 9.20 10.98
CA SER A 250 -1.62 10.59 11.21
C SER A 250 -3.13 10.79 11.38
N SER A 251 -3.56 11.98 11.79
CA SER A 251 -4.98 12.38 11.77
C SER A 251 -5.59 12.37 10.37
N ARG A 252 -4.76 12.41 9.33
CA ARG A 252 -5.15 12.40 7.92
C ARG A 252 -5.12 11.01 7.29
N ALA A 253 -5.02 9.93 8.07
CA ALA A 253 -4.89 8.55 7.56
C ALA A 253 -6.05 8.07 6.67
N SER A 254 -7.24 8.68 6.78
CA SER A 254 -8.41 8.40 5.93
C SER A 254 -8.53 9.32 4.71
N LYS A 255 -7.55 10.20 4.51
CA LYS A 255 -7.52 11.21 3.46
C LYS A 255 -6.51 10.81 2.38
N PRO A 256 -6.54 11.44 1.19
CA PRO A 256 -5.64 11.08 0.11
C PRO A 256 -4.16 11.20 0.50
N PHE A 257 -3.34 10.25 0.05
CA PHE A 257 -1.89 10.31 0.06
C PHE A 257 -1.40 10.29 -1.39
N LEU A 258 -0.95 11.43 -1.90
CA LEU A 258 -0.47 11.56 -3.28
C LEU A 258 1.04 11.67 -3.30
N VAL A 259 1.68 11.05 -4.29
CA VAL A 259 3.14 10.99 -4.44
C VAL A 259 3.53 11.70 -5.73
N LEU A 260 4.55 12.55 -5.65
CA LEU A 260 5.21 13.13 -6.81
C LEU A 260 6.73 12.97 -6.67
N SER A 261 7.38 12.47 -7.73
CA SER A 261 8.83 12.48 -7.83
C SER A 261 9.31 13.72 -8.57
N CYS A 262 10.13 14.56 -7.93
CA CYS A 262 10.66 15.78 -8.51
C CYS A 262 11.78 15.53 -9.52
N ALA A 263 12.40 14.34 -9.51
CA ALA A 263 13.54 14.01 -10.38
C ALA A 263 13.12 13.42 -11.74
N SER A 264 11.87 12.98 -11.89
CA SER A 264 11.46 12.13 -13.03
C SER A 264 10.87 12.89 -14.23
N MET A 265 10.73 14.21 -14.15
CA MET A 265 9.98 14.98 -15.15
C MET A 265 10.55 16.38 -15.38
N PRO A 266 10.38 16.96 -16.59
CA PRO A 266 10.75 18.35 -16.87
C PRO A 266 9.99 19.34 -15.99
N ASP A 267 10.58 20.50 -15.73
CA ASP A 267 10.01 21.54 -14.86
C ASP A 267 8.58 21.94 -15.24
N ASP A 268 8.30 22.12 -16.54
CA ASP A 268 6.96 22.51 -17.01
C ASP A 268 5.91 21.45 -16.67
N VAL A 269 6.27 20.17 -16.77
CA VAL A 269 5.40 19.03 -16.43
C VAL A 269 5.24 18.91 -14.92
N ALA A 270 6.34 19.06 -14.16
CA ALA A 270 6.28 19.08 -12.71
C ALA A 270 5.37 20.20 -12.19
N GLU A 271 5.40 21.36 -12.84
CA GLU A 271 4.56 22.50 -12.49
C GLU A 271 3.06 22.22 -12.72
N THR A 272 2.70 21.66 -13.87
CA THR A 272 1.30 21.34 -14.19
C THR A 272 0.79 20.16 -13.36
N GLU A 273 1.63 19.20 -13.01
CA GLU A 273 1.28 18.11 -12.09
C GLU A 273 1.09 18.61 -10.64
N LEU A 274 1.95 19.50 -10.14
CA LEU A 274 1.83 20.06 -8.79
C LEU A 274 0.61 20.99 -8.65
N PHE A 275 0.50 21.96 -9.54
CA PHE A 275 -0.41 23.10 -9.40
C PHE A 275 -1.61 23.06 -10.36
N GLY A 276 -1.61 22.17 -11.36
CA GLY A 276 -2.67 22.11 -12.37
C GLY A 276 -2.59 23.26 -13.37
N HIS A 277 -3.44 23.21 -14.39
CA HIS A 277 -3.47 24.19 -15.47
C HIS A 277 -4.89 24.60 -15.84
N ALA A 278 -5.08 25.85 -16.23
CA ALA A 278 -6.37 26.39 -16.63
C ALA A 278 -6.80 25.91 -18.03
N PRO A 279 -8.10 25.84 -18.35
CA PRO A 279 -8.55 25.60 -19.71
C PRO A 279 -7.93 26.62 -20.68
N GLY A 280 -7.41 26.17 -21.83
CA GLY A 280 -6.75 27.03 -22.82
C GLY A 280 -5.27 27.29 -22.57
N SER A 281 -4.70 26.80 -21.47
CA SER A 281 -3.24 26.80 -21.27
C SER A 281 -2.57 25.61 -21.99
N PHE A 282 -1.37 25.81 -22.51
CA PHE A 282 -0.58 24.80 -23.25
C PHE A 282 -1.34 24.08 -24.39
N ASN A 283 -2.25 24.78 -25.09
CA ASN A 283 -3.08 24.23 -26.17
C ASN A 283 -4.06 23.11 -25.75
N HIS A 284 -4.34 22.95 -24.45
CA HIS A 284 -5.36 22.01 -23.97
C HIS A 284 -6.72 22.71 -23.82
N GLU A 285 -7.75 22.19 -24.49
CA GLU A 285 -9.12 22.71 -24.39
C GLU A 285 -9.72 22.54 -22.98
N GLN A 286 -9.24 21.56 -22.21
CA GLN A 286 -9.68 21.27 -20.85
C GLN A 286 -8.58 21.56 -19.82
N GLY A 287 -8.97 22.11 -18.67
CA GLY A 287 -8.06 22.31 -17.54
C GLY A 287 -7.79 21.02 -16.76
N HIS A 288 -6.66 20.98 -16.04
CA HIS A 288 -6.26 19.86 -15.19
C HIS A 288 -6.10 20.31 -13.73
N LYS A 289 -6.52 19.45 -12.79
CA LYS A 289 -6.35 19.70 -11.36
C LYS A 289 -5.00 19.16 -10.91
N GLY A 290 -4.18 20.00 -10.28
CA GLY A 290 -2.88 19.58 -9.73
C GLY A 290 -3.02 18.71 -8.49
N ILE A 291 -1.93 18.04 -8.12
CA ILE A 291 -1.80 17.17 -6.95
C ILE A 291 -2.19 17.90 -5.66
N PHE A 292 -1.83 19.19 -5.50
CA PHE A 292 -2.22 19.93 -4.29
C PHE A 292 -3.73 20.11 -4.16
N GLU A 293 -4.44 20.31 -5.28
CA GLU A 293 -5.90 20.37 -5.30
C GLU A 293 -6.52 19.00 -5.01
N GLN A 294 -5.99 17.95 -5.63
CA GLN A 294 -6.48 16.58 -5.45
C GLN A 294 -6.25 16.06 -4.03
N ALA A 295 -5.16 16.49 -3.38
CA ALA A 295 -4.79 16.09 -2.02
C ALA A 295 -5.38 16.99 -0.93
N ASN A 296 -6.34 17.87 -1.22
CA ASN A 296 -6.91 18.78 -0.23
C ASN A 296 -7.48 18.02 1.00
N GLY A 297 -7.05 18.41 2.20
CA GLY A 297 -7.31 17.74 3.47
C GLY A 297 -6.45 16.49 3.73
N GLY A 298 -5.56 16.13 2.80
CA GLY A 298 -4.72 14.92 2.80
C GLY A 298 -3.23 15.22 2.99
N THR A 299 -2.39 14.39 2.39
CA THR A 299 -0.92 14.48 2.47
C THR A 299 -0.30 14.33 1.08
N VAL A 300 0.68 15.17 0.77
CA VAL A 300 1.50 15.06 -0.45
C VAL A 300 2.93 14.66 -0.06
N PHE A 301 3.42 13.62 -0.71
CA PHE A 301 4.80 13.17 -0.61
C PHE A 301 5.60 13.66 -1.82
N LEU A 302 6.62 14.49 -1.57
CA LEU A 302 7.54 15.02 -2.57
C LEU A 302 8.85 14.23 -2.50
N ASP A 303 9.09 13.35 -3.46
CA ASP A 303 10.32 12.57 -3.54
C ASP A 303 11.43 13.32 -4.29
N GLU A 304 12.66 13.18 -3.81
CA GLU A 304 13.86 13.88 -4.28
C GLU A 304 13.71 15.41 -4.40
N ILE A 305 13.20 16.07 -3.34
CA ILE A 305 12.96 17.52 -3.32
C ILE A 305 14.21 18.37 -3.61
N GLY A 306 15.40 17.84 -3.33
CA GLY A 306 16.68 18.51 -3.62
C GLY A 306 17.00 18.64 -5.10
N GLU A 307 16.32 17.92 -5.99
CA GLU A 307 16.47 18.00 -7.45
C GLU A 307 15.52 19.04 -8.08
N MET A 308 14.67 19.69 -7.27
CA MET A 308 13.70 20.67 -7.75
C MET A 308 14.38 21.95 -8.23
N SER A 309 13.95 22.50 -9.37
CA SER A 309 14.50 23.76 -9.91
C SER A 309 14.17 24.98 -9.06
N SER A 310 14.96 26.04 -9.17
CA SER A 310 14.75 27.30 -8.44
C SER A 310 13.37 27.92 -8.67
N HIS A 311 12.78 27.72 -9.86
CA HIS A 311 11.45 28.23 -10.20
C HIS A 311 10.35 27.52 -9.41
N LEU A 312 10.38 26.18 -9.40
CA LEU A 312 9.44 25.37 -8.61
C LEU A 312 9.60 25.60 -7.11
N GLN A 313 10.84 25.78 -6.63
CA GLN A 313 11.12 26.11 -5.22
C GLN A 313 10.40 27.39 -4.77
N ILE A 314 10.32 28.42 -5.62
CA ILE A 314 9.60 29.67 -5.32
C ILE A 314 8.11 29.43 -5.17
N LYS A 315 7.51 28.63 -6.07
CA LYS A 315 6.08 28.33 -6.02
C LYS A 315 5.73 27.46 -4.81
N LEU A 316 6.54 26.44 -4.53
CA LEU A 316 6.38 25.60 -3.35
C LEU A 316 6.53 26.40 -2.06
N LEU A 317 7.48 27.34 -2.01
CA LEU A 317 7.63 28.23 -0.86
C LEU A 317 6.36 29.02 -0.58
N ARG A 318 5.73 29.59 -1.62
CA ARG A 318 4.45 30.33 -1.49
C ARG A 318 3.33 29.43 -0.98
N PHE A 319 3.24 28.22 -1.54
CA PHE A 319 2.29 27.22 -1.10
C PHE A 319 2.44 26.87 0.38
N LEU A 320 3.67 26.65 0.86
CA LEU A 320 3.97 26.30 2.25
C LEU A 320 3.72 27.44 3.26
N GLN A 321 3.41 28.67 2.82
CA GLN A 321 3.11 29.76 3.76
C GLN A 321 1.68 29.66 4.25
N ASP A 322 0.73 29.73 3.31
CA ASP A 322 -0.69 29.90 3.60
C ASP A 322 -1.57 28.87 2.85
N GLY A 323 -0.99 27.84 2.22
CA GLY A 323 -1.75 26.85 1.43
C GLY A 323 -2.28 27.39 0.10
N ASN A 324 -1.86 28.60 -0.30
CA ASN A 324 -2.36 29.29 -1.46
C ASN A 324 -1.48 29.07 -2.69
N PHE A 325 -2.10 28.83 -3.85
CA PHE A 325 -1.42 28.75 -5.14
C PHE A 325 -2.33 29.14 -6.30
N ARG A 326 -1.76 29.30 -7.49
CA ARG A 326 -2.49 29.53 -8.74
C ARG A 326 -2.19 28.42 -9.73
N ARG A 327 -3.20 27.99 -10.48
CA ARG A 327 -3.01 27.10 -11.62
C ARG A 327 -2.18 27.80 -12.70
N VAL A 328 -1.46 27.02 -13.50
CA VAL A 328 -0.72 27.60 -14.63
C VAL A 328 -1.71 28.22 -15.62
N GLY A 329 -1.48 29.49 -15.95
CA GLY A 329 -2.36 30.28 -16.81
C GLY A 329 -3.64 30.81 -16.14
N ALA A 330 -3.85 30.60 -14.84
CA ALA A 330 -4.97 31.18 -14.10
C ALA A 330 -4.55 32.44 -13.32
N GLU A 331 -5.46 33.40 -13.20
CA GLU A 331 -5.30 34.56 -12.31
C GLU A 331 -5.84 34.29 -10.90
N ASP A 332 -6.83 33.40 -10.81
CA ASP A 332 -7.50 33.06 -9.56
C ASP A 332 -6.59 32.26 -8.61
N GLU A 333 -6.58 32.68 -7.36
CA GLU A 333 -5.86 32.02 -6.27
C GLU A 333 -6.76 31.00 -5.58
N MET A 334 -6.18 29.86 -5.25
CA MET A 334 -6.84 28.73 -4.60
C MET A 334 -6.16 28.40 -3.30
N HIS A 335 -6.96 28.12 -2.27
CA HIS A 335 -6.49 27.68 -0.97
C HIS A 335 -6.77 26.19 -0.77
N VAL A 336 -5.76 25.44 -0.32
CA VAL A 336 -5.89 24.03 0.06
C VAL A 336 -5.13 23.75 1.35
N ASP A 337 -5.61 22.80 2.13
CA ASP A 337 -4.96 22.34 3.36
C ASP A 337 -4.30 20.99 3.12
N VAL A 338 -2.97 20.97 2.94
CA VAL A 338 -2.21 19.75 2.62
C VAL A 338 -1.00 19.64 3.53
N ARG A 339 -0.85 18.47 4.17
CA ARG A 339 0.37 18.13 4.87
C ARG A 339 1.47 17.72 3.88
N ILE A 340 2.66 18.27 4.03
CA ILE A 340 3.81 17.94 3.18
C ILE A 340 4.76 16.97 3.89
N ILE A 341 5.10 15.87 3.22
CA ILE A 341 6.23 15.01 3.56
C ILE A 341 7.22 15.09 2.40
N ALA A 342 8.45 15.51 2.65
CA ALA A 342 9.47 15.64 1.62
C ALA A 342 10.59 14.62 1.84
N SER A 343 11.22 14.19 0.76
CA SER A 343 12.27 13.18 0.76
C SER A 343 13.48 13.68 -0.03
N THR A 344 14.69 13.41 0.46
CA THR A 344 15.93 13.80 -0.22
C THR A 344 17.04 12.79 0.01
N LYS A 345 17.91 12.63 -0.98
CA LYS A 345 19.21 11.94 -0.87
C LYS A 345 20.37 12.89 -0.58
N HIS A 346 20.20 14.18 -0.88
CA HIS A 346 21.20 15.22 -0.71
C HIS A 346 21.03 15.93 0.62
N ASN A 347 22.13 16.46 1.16
CA ASN A 347 22.10 17.36 2.31
C ASN A 347 21.56 18.73 1.86
N LEU A 348 20.32 19.05 2.23
CA LEU A 348 19.71 20.33 1.84
C LEU A 348 20.41 21.55 2.44
N ALA A 349 21.06 21.40 3.60
CA ALA A 349 21.84 22.49 4.20
C ALA A 349 23.04 22.86 3.32
N GLU A 350 23.78 21.86 2.84
CA GLU A 350 24.91 22.06 1.91
C GLU A 350 24.45 22.63 0.57
N LEU A 351 23.32 22.15 0.02
CA LEU A 351 22.75 22.70 -1.22
C LEU A 351 22.29 24.15 -1.03
N SER A 352 21.84 24.51 0.17
CA SER A 352 21.46 25.87 0.51
C SER A 352 22.69 26.79 0.57
N GLU A 353 23.78 26.34 1.20
CA GLU A 353 25.04 27.09 1.24
C GLU A 353 25.65 27.26 -0.16
N ALA A 354 25.47 26.28 -1.05
CA ALA A 354 25.90 26.34 -2.45
C ALA A 354 24.97 27.18 -3.35
N GLY A 355 23.85 27.70 -2.83
CA GLY A 355 22.87 28.49 -3.59
C GLY A 355 22.03 27.69 -4.59
N MET A 356 22.07 26.35 -4.53
CA MET A 356 21.27 25.46 -5.39
C MET A 356 19.87 25.22 -4.82
N PHE A 357 19.72 25.34 -3.50
CA PHE A 357 18.44 25.26 -2.81
C PHE A 357 18.19 26.56 -2.04
N ARG A 358 16.94 27.03 -1.97
CA ARG A 358 16.66 28.26 -1.23
C ARG A 358 16.64 28.02 0.28
N GLU A 359 17.32 28.90 1.01
CA GLU A 359 17.42 28.84 2.46
C GLU A 359 16.05 28.98 3.15
N ASP A 360 15.19 29.86 2.63
CA ASP A 360 13.83 30.08 3.14
C ASP A 360 12.94 28.84 3.02
N LEU A 361 13.03 28.11 1.91
CA LEU A 361 12.32 26.86 1.70
C LEU A 361 12.87 25.74 2.59
N TYR A 362 14.20 25.68 2.76
CA TYR A 362 14.85 24.71 3.64
C TYR A 362 14.32 24.82 5.07
N TYR A 363 14.29 26.02 5.66
CA TYR A 363 13.79 26.20 7.03
C TYR A 363 12.30 25.87 7.18
N ARG A 364 11.47 26.06 6.14
CA ARG A 364 10.05 25.66 6.16
C ARG A 364 9.83 24.15 6.04
N LEU A 365 10.71 23.45 5.34
CA LEU A 365 10.64 21.99 5.22
C LEU A 365 11.29 21.28 6.41
N ASN A 366 12.39 21.81 6.94
CA ASN A 366 13.19 21.24 8.02
C ASN A 366 12.59 21.53 9.41
N VAL A 367 11.28 21.39 9.56
CA VAL A 367 10.58 21.54 10.85
C VAL A 367 10.66 20.24 11.65
N LEU A 368 10.35 19.12 11.01
CA LEU A 368 10.51 17.77 11.56
C LEU A 368 11.41 16.97 10.63
N THR A 369 12.40 16.27 11.18
CA THR A 369 13.41 15.57 10.36
C THR A 369 13.60 14.13 10.81
N LEU A 370 13.63 13.21 9.85
CA LEU A 370 13.94 11.80 10.02
C LEU A 370 15.10 11.42 9.11
N SER A 371 16.20 10.95 9.70
CA SER A 371 17.33 10.44 8.94
C SER A 371 17.32 8.91 8.91
N ILE A 372 17.17 8.34 7.72
CA ILE A 372 17.21 6.91 7.51
C ILE A 372 18.66 6.46 7.31
N PRO A 373 19.22 5.64 8.23
CA PRO A 373 20.60 5.17 8.08
C PRO A 373 20.70 4.20 6.90
N PRO A 374 21.76 4.24 6.08
CA PRO A 374 21.97 3.26 5.04
C PRO A 374 22.18 1.84 5.61
N LEU A 375 21.95 0.82 4.78
CA LEU A 375 21.96 -0.59 5.18
C LEU A 375 23.30 -1.01 5.80
N ARG A 376 24.42 -0.50 5.28
CA ARG A 376 25.77 -0.69 5.87
C ARG A 376 25.94 -0.22 7.31
N LYS A 377 25.13 0.75 7.77
CA LYS A 377 25.13 1.22 9.17
C LYS A 377 24.19 0.39 10.06
N ARG A 378 23.50 -0.61 9.49
CA ARG A 378 22.56 -1.52 10.17
C ARG A 378 22.66 -2.93 9.58
N SER A 379 23.88 -3.46 9.51
CA SER A 379 24.19 -4.79 8.96
C SER A 379 23.38 -5.91 9.63
N ASN A 380 23.07 -5.79 10.93
CA ASN A 380 22.21 -6.76 11.64
C ASN A 380 20.79 -6.88 11.05
N ASP A 381 20.33 -5.89 10.28
CA ASP A 381 19.02 -5.94 9.61
C ASP A 381 19.08 -6.74 8.29
N VAL A 382 20.26 -7.08 7.78
CA VAL A 382 20.40 -7.80 6.50
C VAL A 382 19.83 -9.21 6.57
N ALA A 383 20.07 -9.95 7.65
CA ALA A 383 19.55 -11.31 7.83
C ALA A 383 18.01 -11.38 7.78
N PRO A 384 17.25 -10.62 8.60
CA PRO A 384 15.79 -10.68 8.54
C PRO A 384 15.22 -10.09 7.24
N LEU A 385 15.91 -9.13 6.61
CA LEU A 385 15.51 -8.63 5.28
C LEU A 385 15.71 -9.69 4.19
N LEU A 386 16.81 -10.43 4.23
CA LEU A 386 17.08 -11.54 3.32
C LEU A 386 15.99 -12.61 3.43
N GLU A 387 15.64 -13.03 4.65
CA GLU A 387 14.57 -14.00 4.86
C GLU A 387 13.23 -13.54 4.28
N LEU A 388 12.89 -12.26 4.47
CA LEU A 388 11.67 -11.67 3.94
C LEU A 388 11.67 -11.69 2.41
N PHE A 389 12.72 -11.19 1.76
CA PHE A 389 12.79 -11.12 0.31
C PHE A 389 12.86 -12.50 -0.34
N VAL A 390 13.57 -13.45 0.27
CA VAL A 390 13.59 -14.83 -0.21
C VAL A 390 12.20 -15.45 -0.13
N ALA A 391 11.51 -15.33 1.00
CA ALA A 391 10.16 -15.87 1.14
C ALA A 391 9.18 -15.25 0.13
N LYS A 392 9.24 -13.92 -0.02
CA LYS A 392 8.44 -13.16 -1.00
C LYS A 392 8.67 -13.66 -2.42
N HIS A 393 9.92 -13.77 -2.85
CA HIS A 393 10.24 -14.12 -4.23
C HIS A 393 10.10 -15.61 -4.51
N ALA A 394 10.39 -16.50 -3.55
CA ALA A 394 10.14 -17.93 -3.69
C ALA A 394 8.65 -18.20 -3.94
N GLN A 395 7.77 -17.54 -3.17
CA GLN A 395 6.31 -17.61 -3.37
C GLN A 395 5.89 -17.07 -4.75
N GLN A 396 6.45 -15.94 -5.19
CA GLN A 396 6.14 -15.35 -6.49
C GLN A 396 6.60 -16.22 -7.67
N LEU A 397 7.73 -16.91 -7.52
CA LEU A 397 8.30 -17.80 -8.53
C LEU A 397 7.69 -19.22 -8.48
N GLY A 398 6.91 -19.54 -7.44
CA GLY A 398 6.32 -20.86 -7.25
C GLY A 398 7.33 -21.95 -6.91
N ILE A 399 8.45 -21.57 -6.29
CA ILE A 399 9.51 -22.49 -5.85
C ILE A 399 9.47 -22.65 -4.32
N ASP A 400 9.98 -23.77 -3.83
CA ASP A 400 10.20 -23.95 -2.40
C ASP A 400 11.27 -22.99 -1.89
N LYS A 401 11.17 -22.62 -0.61
CA LYS A 401 12.14 -21.72 0.01
C LYS A 401 13.50 -22.43 0.13
N PRO A 402 14.58 -21.91 -0.49
CA PRO A 402 15.89 -22.54 -0.39
C PRO A 402 16.49 -22.40 1.01
N GLU A 403 17.35 -23.35 1.36
CA GLU A 403 18.22 -23.27 2.53
C GLU A 403 19.36 -22.27 2.28
N PHE A 404 19.89 -21.67 3.33
CA PHE A 404 21.00 -20.71 3.24
C PHE A 404 22.31 -21.41 3.55
N ASP A 405 23.31 -21.18 2.71
CA ASP A 405 24.67 -21.66 2.96
C ASP A 405 25.31 -21.01 4.21
N ASP A 406 26.17 -21.77 4.87
CA ASP A 406 26.89 -21.36 6.08
C ASP A 406 27.93 -20.28 5.73
N GLY A 407 27.51 -19.02 5.79
CA GLY A 407 28.37 -17.85 5.49
C GLY A 407 27.72 -16.85 4.53
N LEU A 408 26.57 -17.19 3.92
CA LEU A 408 25.82 -16.27 3.07
C LEU A 408 25.46 -14.98 3.82
N VAL A 409 24.89 -15.11 5.01
CA VAL A 409 24.44 -13.96 5.81
C VAL A 409 25.61 -13.06 6.18
N ASP A 410 26.75 -13.63 6.57
CA ASP A 410 27.95 -12.87 6.93
C ASP A 410 28.55 -12.15 5.72
N ALA A 411 28.59 -12.79 4.56
CA ALA A 411 29.04 -12.18 3.31
C ALA A 411 28.17 -10.97 2.93
N LEU A 412 26.85 -11.14 3.02
CA LEU A 412 25.89 -10.07 2.74
C LEU A 412 25.93 -8.96 3.80
N ALA A 413 26.12 -9.29 5.07
CA ALA A 413 26.21 -8.31 6.15
C ALA A 413 27.46 -7.40 6.03
N ASN A 414 28.55 -7.91 5.46
CA ASN A 414 29.80 -7.17 5.25
C ASN A 414 29.83 -6.33 3.96
N TYR A 415 28.85 -6.50 3.08
CA TYR A 415 28.77 -5.73 1.84
C TYR A 415 28.29 -4.28 2.08
N GLN A 416 28.75 -3.35 1.23
CA GLN A 416 28.49 -1.91 1.41
C GLN A 416 27.07 -1.47 1.04
N TRP A 417 26.38 -2.25 0.21
CA TRP A 417 25.01 -1.99 -0.26
C TRP A 417 24.80 -0.56 -0.79
N PRO A 418 25.50 -0.13 -1.86
CA PRO A 418 25.32 1.21 -2.45
C PRO A 418 23.87 1.50 -2.87
N GLY A 419 23.09 0.49 -3.27
CA GLY A 419 21.66 0.63 -3.56
C GLY A 419 20.74 0.20 -2.41
N ASN A 420 21.28 0.04 -1.20
CA ASN A 420 20.56 -0.28 0.03
C ASN A 420 19.58 -1.48 -0.15
N MET A 421 18.35 -1.36 0.37
CA MET A 421 17.37 -2.46 0.33
C MET A 421 16.88 -2.76 -1.09
N ARG A 422 16.83 -1.76 -1.98
CA ARG A 422 16.45 -1.97 -3.39
C ARG A 422 17.46 -2.85 -4.13
N GLN A 423 18.74 -2.67 -3.83
CA GLN A 423 19.78 -3.56 -4.37
C GLN A 423 19.66 -4.97 -3.79
N LEU A 424 19.44 -5.09 -2.48
CA LEU A 424 19.26 -6.40 -1.84
C LEU A 424 18.06 -7.16 -2.42
N ASP A 425 16.87 -6.54 -2.50
CA ASP A 425 15.64 -7.12 -3.09
C ASP A 425 15.90 -7.63 -4.52
N ASN A 426 16.48 -6.78 -5.39
CA ASN A 426 16.79 -7.15 -6.77
C ASN A 426 17.83 -8.29 -6.86
N MET A 427 18.86 -8.27 -6.01
CA MET A 427 19.89 -9.31 -6.00
C MET A 427 19.34 -10.65 -5.50
N VAL A 428 18.42 -10.64 -4.52
CA VAL A 428 17.74 -11.86 -4.07
C VAL A 428 16.91 -12.46 -5.19
N LEU A 429 16.09 -11.66 -5.88
CA LEU A 429 15.29 -12.15 -7.01
C LEU A 429 16.17 -12.78 -8.09
N ARG A 430 17.27 -12.12 -8.43
CA ARG A 430 18.23 -12.62 -9.42
C ARG A 430 18.87 -13.92 -8.95
N ALA A 431 19.35 -13.98 -7.71
CA ALA A 431 19.98 -15.16 -7.14
C ALA A 431 19.03 -16.36 -7.14
N LEU A 432 17.75 -16.18 -6.82
CA LEU A 432 16.73 -17.24 -6.88
C LEU A 432 16.43 -17.72 -8.31
N THR A 433 16.64 -16.86 -9.31
CA THR A 433 16.43 -17.23 -10.73
C THR A 433 17.67 -17.92 -11.33
N GLU A 434 18.86 -17.63 -10.82
CA GLU A 434 20.14 -18.20 -11.28
C GLU A 434 20.56 -19.46 -10.49
N MET A 435 19.93 -19.74 -9.35
CA MET A 435 20.25 -20.87 -8.50
C MET A 435 19.78 -22.19 -9.13
N ASP A 436 20.70 -23.14 -9.23
CA ASP A 436 20.41 -24.54 -9.54
C ASP A 436 20.46 -25.37 -8.25
N GLY A 437 19.31 -25.85 -7.78
CA GLY A 437 19.17 -26.66 -6.55
C GLY A 437 18.51 -25.92 -5.39
N ASP A 438 18.65 -26.46 -4.17
CA ASP A 438 17.89 -26.01 -2.99
C ASP A 438 18.69 -25.14 -2.01
N ILE A 439 19.95 -24.82 -2.32
CA ILE A 439 20.87 -24.08 -1.44
C ILE A 439 21.27 -22.74 -2.07
N LEU A 440 20.98 -21.65 -1.37
CA LEU A 440 21.37 -20.31 -1.74
C LEU A 440 22.73 -19.95 -1.12
N ASN A 441 23.73 -19.69 -1.96
CA ASN A 441 25.08 -19.29 -1.57
C ASN A 441 25.39 -17.82 -1.95
N ALA A 442 26.52 -17.31 -1.46
CA ALA A 442 26.95 -15.92 -1.71
C ALA A 442 27.36 -15.66 -3.17
N ASP A 443 27.81 -16.69 -3.90
CA ASP A 443 28.23 -16.58 -5.29
C ASP A 443 27.05 -16.25 -6.22
N HIS A 444 25.85 -16.75 -5.91
CA HIS A 444 24.62 -16.41 -6.64
C HIS A 444 24.28 -14.91 -6.62
N PHE A 445 24.73 -14.17 -5.60
CA PHE A 445 24.51 -12.73 -5.53
C PHE A 445 25.44 -11.95 -6.46
N ASN A 446 26.50 -12.58 -6.99
CA ASN A 446 27.48 -11.96 -7.88
C ASN A 446 27.90 -10.58 -7.37
N LEU A 447 28.15 -10.46 -6.06
CA LEU A 447 28.40 -9.18 -5.39
C LEU A 447 29.58 -8.51 -6.12
N PRO A 448 29.36 -7.37 -6.83
CA PRO A 448 30.46 -6.72 -7.50
C PRO A 448 31.41 -6.31 -6.39
N GLN A 449 32.60 -6.92 -6.38
CA GLN A 449 33.68 -6.46 -5.54
C GLN A 449 33.74 -4.95 -5.76
N PRO A 450 33.69 -4.12 -4.70
CA PRO A 450 33.88 -2.70 -4.90
C PRO A 450 35.15 -2.60 -5.72
N GLN A 451 35.04 -2.07 -6.95
CA GLN A 451 36.24 -1.66 -7.67
C GLN A 451 36.91 -0.73 -6.69
N SER A 452 37.96 -1.23 -6.04
CA SER A 452 38.82 -0.44 -5.22
C SER A 452 39.28 0.67 -6.15
N VAL A 453 38.66 1.84 -6.02
CA VAL A 453 39.08 3.03 -6.72
C VAL A 453 40.49 3.28 -6.21
N GLY A 454 41.48 2.76 -6.94
CA GLY A 454 42.91 3.00 -6.76
C GLY A 454 43.42 3.05 -5.32
N ALA A 455 43.12 2.04 -4.51
CA ALA A 455 43.94 1.73 -3.34
C ALA A 455 44.23 0.25 -3.41
N GLY A 456 45.34 -0.12 -4.05
CA GLY A 456 45.89 -1.44 -3.90
C GLY A 456 46.12 -1.66 -2.42
N SER A 457 45.20 -2.39 -1.78
CA SER A 457 45.50 -3.10 -0.55
C SER A 457 46.57 -4.10 -0.96
N ALA A 458 47.82 -3.67 -0.89
CA ALA A 458 48.91 -4.62 -0.76
C ALA A 458 48.52 -5.38 0.49
N THR A 459 48.17 -6.66 0.34
CA THR A 459 48.17 -7.60 1.45
C THR A 459 49.48 -7.39 2.19
N LEU A 460 49.42 -6.77 3.36
CA LEU A 460 50.57 -6.62 4.25
C LEU A 460 51.08 -8.03 4.50
N ASN A 461 52.25 -8.34 3.99
CA ASN A 461 52.91 -9.60 4.29
C ASN A 461 53.46 -9.46 5.71
N ILE A 462 52.82 -10.12 6.68
CA ILE A 462 53.15 -9.98 8.12
C ILE A 462 54.19 -11.04 8.54
N ASP A 463 54.70 -11.82 7.58
CA ASP A 463 55.77 -12.78 7.82
C ASP A 463 57.13 -12.05 7.90
N GLY A 464 57.65 -11.87 9.12
CA GLY A 464 58.98 -11.29 9.36
C GLY A 464 59.11 -10.57 10.71
N SER A 465 60.27 -9.98 10.97
CA SER A 465 60.47 -9.06 12.10
C SER A 465 59.81 -7.70 11.83
N LEU A 466 59.47 -6.95 12.88
CA LEU A 466 58.81 -5.64 12.75
C LEU A 466 59.60 -4.66 11.86
N ASP A 467 60.93 -4.73 11.92
CA ASP A 467 61.81 -3.89 11.10
C ASP A 467 61.73 -4.26 9.62
N GLU A 468 61.60 -5.54 9.28
CA GLU A 468 61.44 -6.02 7.89
C GLU A 468 60.08 -5.62 7.32
N ILE A 469 59.01 -5.80 8.11
CA ILE A 469 57.64 -5.43 7.73
C ILE A 469 57.53 -3.91 7.48
N MET A 470 58.13 -3.09 8.36
CA MET A 470 58.14 -1.64 8.16
C MET A 470 58.95 -1.22 6.95
N ARG A 471 60.07 -1.89 6.67
CA ARG A 471 60.93 -1.59 5.51
C ARG A 471 60.23 -1.90 4.19
N ASP A 472 59.52 -3.03 4.13
CA ASP A 472 58.78 -3.45 2.94
C ASP A 472 57.55 -2.57 2.70
N TYR A 473 56.86 -2.18 3.76
CA TYR A 473 55.75 -1.23 3.62
C TYR A 473 56.24 0.14 3.16
N GLU A 474 57.35 0.63 3.73
CA GLU A 474 57.91 1.91 3.36
C GLU A 474 58.41 1.95 1.91
N SER A 475 59.06 0.87 1.44
CA SER A 475 59.53 0.78 0.05
C SER A 475 58.37 0.81 -0.96
N GLN A 476 57.29 0.07 -0.69
CA GLN A 476 56.08 0.04 -1.54
C GLN A 476 55.36 1.39 -1.59
N VAL A 477 55.26 2.08 -0.45
CA VAL A 477 54.67 3.42 -0.38
C VAL A 477 55.50 4.42 -1.18
N LEU A 478 56.83 4.39 -1.03
CA LEU A 478 57.72 5.28 -1.76
C LEU A 478 57.71 4.99 -3.27
N GLU A 479 57.63 3.73 -3.69
CA GLU A 479 57.57 3.33 -5.09
C GLU A 479 56.29 3.84 -5.77
N ARG A 480 55.13 3.67 -5.14
CA ARG A 480 53.84 4.21 -5.65
C ARG A 480 53.85 5.73 -5.72
N LEU A 481 54.32 6.40 -4.67
CA LEU A 481 54.36 7.86 -4.65
C LEU A 481 55.36 8.42 -5.67
N TYR A 482 56.44 7.69 -5.97
CA TYR A 482 57.44 8.11 -6.95
C TYR A 482 56.86 8.14 -8.38
N GLN A 483 55.87 7.29 -8.69
CA GLN A 483 55.15 7.33 -9.98
C GLN A 483 54.41 8.65 -10.18
N SER A 484 53.74 9.17 -9.14
CA SER A 484 53.01 10.45 -9.21
C SER A 484 53.92 11.67 -9.00
N PHE A 485 55.08 11.49 -8.35
CA PHE A 485 56.01 12.57 -8.01
C PHE A 485 57.47 12.14 -8.27
N PRO A 486 57.95 12.14 -9.53
CA PRO A 486 59.25 11.56 -9.94
C PRO A 486 60.48 12.41 -9.56
N SER A 487 60.45 13.09 -8.40
CA SER A 487 61.55 13.89 -7.88
C SER A 487 61.60 13.79 -6.35
N SER A 488 62.79 13.50 -5.81
CA SER A 488 63.04 13.44 -4.36
C SER A 488 62.57 14.70 -3.62
N ARG A 489 62.71 15.90 -4.23
CA ARG A 489 62.24 17.17 -3.63
C ARG A 489 60.71 17.27 -3.61
N LYS A 490 60.02 16.76 -4.63
CA LYS A 490 58.55 16.76 -4.71
C LYS A 490 57.94 15.74 -3.73
N LEU A 491 58.54 14.55 -3.64
CA LEU A 491 58.15 13.54 -2.66
C LEU A 491 58.34 14.04 -1.22
N ALA A 492 59.49 14.66 -0.93
CA ALA A 492 59.82 15.21 0.38
C ALA A 492 58.83 16.28 0.82
N LYS A 493 58.43 17.17 -0.11
CA LYS A 493 57.41 18.18 0.14
C LYS A 493 56.02 17.57 0.39
N ARG A 494 55.65 16.49 -0.31
CA ARG A 494 54.36 15.80 -0.14
C ARG A 494 54.25 15.02 1.16
N LEU A 495 55.35 14.40 1.58
CA LEU A 495 55.47 13.58 2.79
C LEU A 495 55.89 14.39 4.02
N ASN A 496 56.20 15.67 3.85
CA ASN A 496 56.65 16.58 4.90
C ASN A 496 57.92 16.10 5.63
N VAL A 497 58.89 15.57 4.88
CA VAL A 497 60.17 15.06 5.38
C VAL A 497 61.33 15.77 4.68
N SER A 498 62.54 15.72 5.25
CA SER A 498 63.72 16.29 4.61
C SER A 498 64.04 15.60 3.27
N HIS A 499 64.45 16.40 2.29
CA HIS A 499 64.88 15.91 0.97
C HIS A 499 66.02 14.88 1.07
N THR A 500 66.93 15.05 2.02
CA THR A 500 68.05 14.13 2.25
C THR A 500 67.59 12.78 2.77
N SER A 501 66.59 12.74 3.66
CA SER A 501 66.01 11.49 4.18
C SER A 501 65.35 10.68 3.06
N ILE A 502 64.56 11.34 2.20
CA ILE A 502 63.91 10.66 1.07
C ILE A 502 64.92 10.22 0.02
N ALA A 503 65.94 11.03 -0.27
CA ALA A 503 66.99 10.67 -1.22
C ALA A 503 67.81 9.45 -0.77
N ASN A 504 68.08 9.32 0.53
CA ASN A 504 68.73 8.14 1.09
C ASN A 504 67.82 6.91 1.01
N LYS A 505 66.54 7.02 1.43
CA LYS A 505 65.58 5.91 1.37
C LYS A 505 65.32 5.41 -0.06
N LEU A 506 65.19 6.30 -1.04
CA LEU A 506 65.06 5.91 -2.45
C LEU A 506 66.31 5.17 -2.97
N ARG A 507 67.51 5.54 -2.48
CA ARG A 507 68.76 4.86 -2.82
C ARG A 507 68.85 3.48 -2.16
N ASP A 508 68.49 3.39 -0.88
CA ASP A 508 68.53 2.16 -0.09
C ASP A 508 67.51 1.13 -0.61
N TYR A 509 66.37 1.58 -1.14
CA TYR A 509 65.35 0.73 -1.75
C TYR A 509 65.53 0.52 -3.27
N GLY A 510 66.58 1.08 -3.88
CA GLY A 510 66.87 0.89 -5.30
C GLY A 510 65.88 1.53 -6.28
N ILE A 511 65.01 2.43 -5.81
CA ILE A 511 63.97 3.07 -6.62
C ILE A 511 64.60 4.15 -7.49
N ARG A 512 64.76 3.88 -8.79
CA ARG A 512 65.29 4.81 -9.80
C ARG A 512 64.27 5.07 -10.91
N LYS A 513 64.45 6.19 -11.60
CA LYS A 513 63.67 6.52 -12.80
C LYS A 513 64.11 5.56 -13.93
N ASN A 514 63.18 4.78 -14.49
CA ASN A 514 63.40 4.14 -15.79
C ASN A 514 63.55 5.18 -16.90
#